data_AF-T1BRP8-F1
#
_entry.id   AF-T1BRP8-F1
#
_cell.length_a   1.000
_cell.length_b   1.000
_cell.length_c   1.000
_cell.angle_alpha   90.00
_cell.angle_beta   90.00
_cell.angle_gamma   90.00
#
_symmetry.space_group_name_H-M   'P 1'
#
loop_
_entity.id
_entity.type
_entity.pdbx_description
1 polymer ?
#
loop_
_entity_poly.entity_id
_entity_poly.type
_entity_poly.pdbx_seq_one_letter_code
_entity_poly.pdbx_strand_id
1 'polypeptide(L)' 'GFRKHCACRTARTVPCLVLDPFAGSGTVLAMARRLGRRSIGIELNPDYVTLARRRSTVEVPDVVRREEASA' A
#
# COMPACT_ATOMS: atom_id res chain seq x y z
N GLY A 1 -0.11 -12.71 14.25
CA GLY A 1 -0.81 -11.40 14.09
C GLY A 1 0.18 -10.26 14.09
N PHE A 2 -0.24 -9.04 13.75
CA PHE A 2 0.59 -7.82 13.80
C PHE A 2 0.62 -7.26 15.22
N ARG A 3 1.80 -6.97 15.77
CA ARG A 3 1.97 -6.32 17.08
C ARG A 3 2.48 -4.89 16.91
N LYS A 4 2.05 -3.99 17.79
CA LYS A 4 2.51 -2.60 17.84
C LYS A 4 4.00 -2.55 18.18
N HIS A 5 4.76 -1.75 17.42
CA HIS A 5 6.19 -1.52 17.64
C HIS A 5 6.53 -0.03 17.93
N CYS A 6 5.61 0.92 17.67
CA CYS A 6 5.80 2.32 18.06
C CYS A 6 5.57 2.51 19.58
N ALA A 7 6.20 3.53 20.17
CA ALA A 7 5.89 4.01 21.53
C ALA A 7 4.68 4.97 21.58
N CYS A 8 4.02 5.21 20.44
CA CYS A 8 2.94 6.18 20.31
C CYS A 8 1.72 5.84 21.21
N ARG A 9 1.08 6.83 21.86
CA ARG A 9 -0.02 6.63 22.83
C ARG A 9 -1.38 6.27 22.19
N THR A 10 -1.38 5.46 21.14
CA THR A 10 -2.59 4.93 20.51
C THR A 10 -2.67 3.42 20.67
N ALA A 11 -3.88 2.90 20.91
CA ALA A 11 -4.15 1.46 20.88
C ALA A 11 -4.33 0.94 19.44
N ARG A 12 -4.57 1.84 18.47
CA ARG A 12 -4.80 1.49 17.07
C ARG A 12 -3.48 1.10 16.39
N THR A 13 -3.47 -0.01 15.68
CA THR A 13 -2.39 -0.39 14.76
C THR A 13 -2.79 -0.03 13.34
N VAL A 14 -1.89 0.64 12.62
CA VAL A 14 -2.06 0.90 11.19
C VAL A 14 -1.17 -0.05 10.39
N PRO A 15 -1.62 -0.57 9.23
CA PRO A 15 -0.76 -1.35 8.36
C PRO A 15 0.45 -0.54 7.91
N CYS A 16 1.63 -1.17 7.93
CA CYS A 16 2.86 -0.56 7.43
C CYS A 16 2.75 -0.21 5.93
N LEU A 17 3.55 0.77 5.51
CA LEU A 17 3.77 1.09 4.11
C LEU A 17 4.67 0.01 3.48
N VAL A 18 4.24 -0.57 2.36
CA VAL A 18 5.06 -1.53 1.60
C VAL A 18 5.96 -0.76 0.62
N LEU A 19 7.27 -1.01 0.66
CA LEU A 19 8.21 -0.47 -0.31
C LEU A 19 8.74 -1.62 -1.18
N ASP A 20 8.66 -1.43 -2.49
CA ASP A 20 9.28 -2.32 -3.48
C ASP A 20 10.23 -1.50 -4.38
N PRO A 21 11.57 -1.59 -4.18
CA PRO A 21 12.53 -0.82 -4.98
C PRO A 21 12.74 -1.36 -6.41
N PHE A 22 12.19 -2.54 -6.72
CA PHE A 22 12.29 -3.19 -8.04
C PHE A 22 10.90 -3.70 -8.45
N ALA A 23 9.97 -2.76 -8.57
CA ALA A 23 8.55 -3.08 -8.69
C ALA A 23 8.22 -3.93 -9.92
N GLY A 24 9.04 -3.87 -10.99
CA GLY A 24 8.89 -4.66 -12.20
C GLY A 24 7.46 -4.59 -12.72
N SER A 25 6.82 -5.75 -12.84
CA SER A 25 5.44 -5.84 -13.33
C SER A 25 4.35 -5.48 -12.29
N GLY A 26 4.72 -5.04 -11.08
CA GLY A 26 3.81 -4.50 -10.08
C GLY A 26 3.05 -5.51 -9.22
N THR A 27 3.49 -6.78 -9.15
CA THR A 27 2.80 -7.83 -8.38
C THR A 27 2.68 -7.49 -6.89
N VAL A 28 3.76 -6.98 -6.28
CA VAL A 28 3.77 -6.58 -4.87
C VAL A 28 2.80 -5.43 -4.63
N LEU A 29 2.75 -4.43 -5.52
CA LEU A 29 1.87 -3.28 -5.40
C LEU A 29 0.40 -3.68 -5.53
N ALA A 30 0.08 -4.53 -6.49
CA ALA A 30 -1.26 -5.07 -6.68
C ALA A 30 -1.73 -5.87 -5.45
N MET A 31 -0.86 -6.69 -4.87
CA MET A 31 -1.21 -7.47 -3.68
C MET A 31 -1.30 -6.62 -2.42
N ALA A 32 -0.41 -5.64 -2.24
CA ALA A 32 -0.49 -4.66 -1.16
C ALA A 32 -1.84 -3.94 -1.18
N ARG A 33 -2.28 -3.49 -2.37
CA ARG A 33 -3.58 -2.84 -2.55
C ARG A 33 -4.75 -3.78 -2.26
N ARG A 34 -4.73 -5.02 -2.75
CA ARG A 34 -5.76 -6.04 -2.43
C ARG A 34 -5.88 -6.31 -0.94
N LEU A 35 -4.78 -6.23 -0.21
CA LEU A 35 -4.71 -6.38 1.24
C LEU A 35 -5.04 -5.08 2.01
N GLY A 36 -5.52 -4.03 1.34
CA GLY A 36 -5.84 -2.74 1.96
C GLY A 36 -4.63 -1.97 2.48
N ARG A 37 -3.43 -2.24 1.96
CA ARG A 37 -2.18 -1.58 2.36
C ARG A 37 -1.81 -0.48 1.37
N ARG A 38 -1.14 0.54 1.90
CA ARG A 38 -0.43 1.53 1.08
C ARG A 38 0.88 0.92 0.59
N SER A 39 1.33 1.32 -0.60
CA SER A 39 2.60 0.89 -1.16
C SER A 39 3.28 1.98 -1.99
N ILE A 40 4.61 1.89 -2.10
CA ILE A 40 5.46 2.66 -3.01
C ILE A 40 6.25 1.66 -3.84
N GLY A 41 6.23 1.81 -5.15
CA GLY A 41 7.05 1.03 -6.08
C GLY A 41 7.99 1.93 -6.86
N ILE A 42 9.24 1.50 -6.99
CA ILE A 42 10.25 2.15 -7.84
C ILE A 42 10.58 1.18 -8.97
N GLU A 43 10.56 1.68 -10.20
CA GLU A 43 10.92 0.90 -11.39
C GLU A 43 11.57 1.84 -12.40
N LEU A 44 12.68 1.37 -12.99
CA LEU A 44 13.49 2.14 -13.91
C LEU A 44 12.94 2.05 -15.35
N ASN A 45 12.45 0.87 -15.74
CA ASN A 45 11.95 0.65 -17.08
C ASN A 45 10.53 1.24 -17.25
N PRO A 46 10.33 2.22 -18.15
CA PRO A 46 9.04 2.90 -18.31
C PRO A 46 7.91 1.97 -18.78
N ASP A 47 8.21 0.90 -19.51
CA ASP A 47 7.21 -0.08 -19.94
C ASP A 47 6.69 -0.87 -18.74
N TYR A 48 7.58 -1.25 -17.83
CA TYR A 48 7.21 -1.89 -16.58
C TYR A 48 6.49 -0.95 -15.63
N VAL A 49 6.84 0.34 -15.59
CA VAL A 49 6.06 1.36 -14.86
C VAL A 49 4.62 1.39 -15.37
N THR A 50 4.42 1.39 -16.68
CA THR A 50 3.08 1.41 -17.30
C THR A 50 2.30 0.14 -16.96
N LEU A 51 2.95 -1.02 -17.06
CA LEU A 51 2.35 -2.31 -16.70
C LEU A 51 1.97 -2.36 -15.20
N ALA A 52 2.88 -1.95 -14.31
CA ALA A 52 2.67 -1.93 -12.87
C ALA A 52 1.51 -1.00 -12.49
N ARG A 53 1.39 0.17 -13.13
CA ARG A 53 0.27 1.10 -12.92
C ARG A 53 -1.07 0.47 -13.30
N ARG A 54 -1.16 -0.15 -14.48
CA ARG A 54 -2.40 -0.83 -14.93
C ARG A 54 -2.80 -2.00 -14.04
N ARG A 55 -1.84 -2.74 -13.51
CA ARG A 55 -2.11 -3.85 -12.57
C ARG A 55 -2.49 -3.37 -11.18
N SER A 56 -1.96 -2.22 -10.76
CA SER A 56 -2.20 -1.67 -9.43
C SER A 56 -3.50 -0.87 -9.30
N THR A 57 -4.27 -0.69 -10.38
CA THR A 57 -5.58 0.02 -10.36
C THR A 57 -6.76 -0.82 -9.89
N VAL A 58 -6.53 -1.98 -9.26
CA VAL A 58 -7.61 -2.82 -8.71
C VAL A 58 -8.52 -2.01 -7.77
N GLU A 59 -9.83 -2.24 -7.81
CA GLU A 59 -10.72 -1.66 -6.79
C GLU A 59 -10.28 -2.11 -5.40
N VAL A 60 -10.16 -1.13 -4.50
CA VAL A 60 -9.87 -1.40 -3.09
C VAL A 60 -11.21 -1.62 -2.42
N PRO A 61 -11.42 -2.71 -1.67
CA PRO A 61 -12.58 -2.81 -0.79
C PRO A 61 -12.59 -1.60 0.14
N ASP A 62 -13.79 -1.14 0.52
CA ASP A 62 -14.03 0.07 1.32
C ASP A 62 -13.61 -0.09 2.79
N VAL A 63 -12.37 -0.50 3.06
CA VAL A 63 -11.85 -0.78 4.42
C VAL A 63 -11.02 0.37 5.01
N VAL A 64 -10.78 1.45 4.27
CA VAL A 64 -10.02 2.61 4.77
C VAL A 64 -10.65 3.92 4.27
N ARG A 65 -11.90 4.20 4.66
CA ARG A 65 -12.47 5.54 4.51
C ARG A 65 -12.85 6.13 5.86
N ARG A 66 -12.13 7.22 6.19
CA ARG A 66 -12.43 8.34 7.10
C ARG A 66 -12.30 8.12 8.62
N GLU A 67 -11.13 8.53 9.14
CA GLU A 67 -11.00 9.30 10.38
C GLU A 67 -10.04 10.47 10.14
N GLU A 68 -10.35 11.32 9.16
CA GLU A 68 -9.80 12.67 9.02
C GLU A 68 -10.96 13.66 8.75
N ALA A 69 -12.07 13.49 9.47
CA ALA A 69 -13.23 14.40 9.46
C ALA A 69 -13.68 14.79 10.88
N SER A 70 -12.74 14.86 11.83
CA SER A 70 -12.91 15.58 13.09
C SER A 70 -11.63 16.33 13.40
N ALA A 71 -11.43 17.41 12.64
CA ALA A 71 -10.79 18.62 13.11
C ALA A 71 -11.84 19.72 13.04
#